data_AF-A0A067SGC4-F1
#
_entry.id   AF-A0A067SGC4-F1
#
_cell.length_a   1.000
_cell.length_b   1.000
_cell.length_c   1.000
_cell.angle_alpha   90.00
_cell.angle_beta   90.00
_cell.angle_gamma   90.00
#
_symmetry.space_group_name_H-M   'P 1'
#
loop_
_entity.id
_entity.type
_entity.pdbx_description
1 polymer ?
#
loop_
_entity_poly.entity_id
_entity_poly.type
_entity_poly.pdbx_seq_one_letter_code
_entity_poly.pdbx_strand_id
1 'polypeptide(L)'
;MISFLAVATMLSSLTTGGVASPQWYGQPGSIGSFYPGTTQIYGQTGPFRSIYSGGGVAPSPFYGQTGPIGSIYPSGSTSYGQTGSIAPAKVPSYAPPAPAKPVPKVQTPAQKVVAYIRDPKHAADINPACFWSGQTTVTTIVNNKPVKSTKTAQAALSAFKGPPRNCHSLAEIVVKSGQQASRLNSTDWRRVSKALAQSASGKAYALLGQQIRSNATWFTDEKPALIANKKVALEVWEIQSDGSVAKVAA
;
A
#
# COMPACT_ATOMS: atom_id res chain seq x y z
N MET A 1 -8.47 55.04 20.41
CA MET A 1 -8.90 54.37 19.18
C MET A 1 -7.74 54.39 18.19
N ILE A 2 -6.93 53.34 18.14
CA ILE A 2 -5.95 53.12 17.07
C ILE A 2 -5.90 51.62 16.80
N SER A 3 -6.43 51.22 15.64
CA SER A 3 -6.32 49.88 15.07
C SER A 3 -5.00 49.78 14.31
N PHE A 4 -4.23 48.71 14.52
CA PHE A 4 -3.23 48.27 13.56
C PHE A 4 -3.42 46.79 13.24
N LEU A 5 -3.84 46.59 11.99
CA LEU A 5 -3.94 45.33 11.27
C LEU A 5 -2.51 44.91 10.88
N ALA A 6 -2.09 43.69 11.20
CA ALA A 6 -0.90 43.08 10.62
C ALA A 6 -1.31 41.81 9.87
N VAL A 7 -1.30 41.91 8.54
CA VAL A 7 -1.49 40.80 7.60
C VAL A 7 -0.12 40.16 7.38
N ALA A 8 0.04 38.91 7.80
CA ALA A 8 1.21 38.10 7.45
C ALA A 8 0.79 37.10 6.37
N THR A 9 1.18 37.37 5.13
CA THR A 9 1.08 36.41 4.02
C THR A 9 2.45 35.77 3.84
N MET A 10 2.62 34.53 4.29
CA MET A 10 3.75 33.69 3.86
C MET A 10 3.25 32.66 2.85
N LEU A 11 3.70 32.84 1.62
CA LEU A 11 3.55 31.91 0.51
C LEU A 11 4.69 30.90 0.59
N SER A 12 4.41 29.67 1.02
CA SER A 12 5.36 28.56 0.91
C SER A 12 4.98 27.68 -0.26
N SER A 13 5.77 27.76 -1.32
CA SER A 13 5.69 26.91 -2.50
C SER A 13 6.14 25.49 -2.16
N LEU A 14 5.19 24.59 -1.92
CA LEU A 14 5.47 23.14 -1.84
C LEU A 14 5.39 22.54 -3.25
N THR A 15 6.55 22.17 -3.77
CA THR A 15 6.70 21.27 -4.92
C THR A 15 6.09 19.90 -4.57
N THR A 16 4.94 19.58 -5.15
CA THR A 16 4.34 18.25 -5.13
C THR A 16 5.16 17.30 -5.99
N GLY A 17 6.15 16.63 -5.39
CA GLY A 17 6.71 15.41 -5.94
C GLY A 17 5.62 14.34 -5.96
N GLY A 18 5.32 13.80 -7.14
CA GLY A 18 4.35 12.72 -7.32
C GLY A 18 4.79 11.48 -6.54
N VAL A 19 4.26 11.32 -5.33
CA VAL A 19 4.43 10.09 -4.54
C VAL A 19 3.62 8.99 -5.21
N ALA A 20 4.31 7.94 -5.64
CA ALA A 20 3.70 6.69 -6.08
C ALA A 20 2.75 6.21 -4.98
N SER A 21 1.47 6.38 -5.28
CA SER A 21 0.37 5.95 -4.45
C SER A 21 0.41 4.42 -4.33
N PRO A 22 0.17 3.85 -3.13
CA PRO A 22 -0.08 2.42 -3.01
C PRO A 22 -1.34 2.11 -3.83
N GLN A 23 -1.13 1.68 -5.07
CA GLN A 23 -2.17 1.12 -5.91
C GLN A 23 -2.80 -0.01 -5.10
N TRP A 24 -4.13 0.02 -5.00
CA TRP A 24 -4.99 -1.13 -4.71
C TRP A 24 -4.18 -2.43 -4.60
N TYR A 25 -3.78 -2.84 -3.39
CA TYR A 25 -2.97 -4.04 -3.22
C TYR A 25 -3.83 -5.26 -3.50
N GLY A 26 -3.86 -5.60 -4.78
CA GLY A 26 -4.68 -6.58 -5.47
C GLY A 26 -4.50 -6.35 -6.97
N GLN A 27 -3.31 -6.69 -7.48
CA GLN A 27 -2.90 -6.66 -8.90
C GLN A 27 -3.83 -7.51 -9.80
N PRO A 28 -3.74 -7.38 -11.14
CA PRO A 28 -4.55 -6.52 -12.00
C PRO A 28 -5.70 -7.28 -12.70
N GLY A 29 -6.84 -6.60 -12.83
CA GLY A 29 -7.57 -6.56 -14.10
C GLY A 29 -7.49 -5.11 -14.55
N SER A 30 -6.85 -4.85 -15.69
CA SER A 30 -6.62 -3.51 -16.24
C SER A 30 -7.85 -2.62 -16.16
N ILE A 31 -7.75 -1.52 -15.42
CA ILE A 31 -8.61 -0.35 -15.63
C ILE A 31 -7.64 0.81 -15.85
N GLY A 32 -7.74 1.40 -17.04
CA GLY A 32 -6.83 2.43 -17.53
C GLY A 32 -6.65 3.58 -16.55
N SER A 33 -5.45 4.14 -16.56
CA SER A 33 -5.12 5.36 -15.84
C SER A 33 -5.99 6.50 -16.36
N PHE A 34 -7.06 6.84 -15.64
CA PHE A 34 -7.72 8.12 -15.77
C PHE A 34 -6.95 9.13 -14.90
N TYR A 35 -6.11 9.92 -15.56
CA TYR A 35 -5.66 11.19 -15.00
C TYR A 35 -6.87 12.15 -14.97
N PRO A 36 -7.27 12.72 -13.82
CA PRO A 36 -8.17 13.85 -13.84
C PRO A 36 -7.40 15.06 -14.39
N GLY A 37 -7.63 15.35 -15.68
CA GLY A 37 -7.17 16.55 -16.33
C GLY A 37 -7.75 17.79 -15.65
N THR A 38 -6.87 18.76 -15.40
CA THR A 38 -7.20 20.15 -15.13
C THR A 38 -8.23 20.65 -16.14
N THR A 39 -9.44 20.99 -15.66
CA THR A 39 -10.41 21.73 -16.46
C THR A 39 -9.89 23.16 -16.64
N GLN A 40 -9.19 23.43 -17.74
CA GLN A 40 -9.08 24.80 -18.23
C GLN A 40 -10.39 25.16 -18.92
N ILE A 41 -11.15 26.05 -18.29
CA ILE A 41 -12.23 26.79 -18.93
C ILE A 41 -11.55 27.87 -19.77
N TYR A 42 -11.44 27.64 -21.08
CA TYR A 42 -11.25 28.71 -22.05
C TYR A 42 -12.37 28.63 -23.07
N GLY A 43 -13.12 29.72 -23.17
CA GLY A 43 -14.25 29.85 -24.07
C GLY A 43 -13.80 29.84 -25.53
N GLN A 44 -14.49 29.07 -26.35
CA GLN A 44 -14.67 29.40 -27.76
C GLN A 44 -15.98 28.81 -28.26
N THR A 45 -16.85 29.71 -28.69
CA THR A 45 -18.10 29.45 -29.40
C THR A 45 -17.81 28.96 -30.81
N GLY A 46 -18.44 27.86 -31.22
CA GLY A 46 -18.50 27.46 -32.62
C GLY A 46 -19.13 26.07 -32.80
N PRO A 47 -20.18 25.92 -33.62
CA PRO A 47 -20.87 24.64 -33.80
C PRO A 47 -20.11 23.79 -34.83
N PHE A 48 -20.19 22.44 -34.77
CA PHE A 48 -20.38 21.60 -35.96
C PHE A 48 -20.54 20.11 -35.61
N ARG A 49 -21.72 19.60 -36.01
CA ARG A 49 -22.04 18.30 -36.64
C ARG A 49 -21.63 16.95 -36.01
N SER A 50 -22.70 16.27 -35.61
CA SER A 50 -22.98 14.84 -35.73
C SER A 50 -22.34 14.13 -36.93
N ILE A 51 -21.71 12.97 -36.67
CA ILE A 51 -21.68 11.83 -37.59
C ILE A 51 -21.64 10.51 -36.78
N TYR A 52 -22.41 9.54 -37.28
CA TYR A 52 -22.64 8.19 -36.77
C TYR A 52 -21.48 7.21 -37.06
N SER A 53 -21.66 5.98 -36.57
CA SER A 53 -20.99 4.70 -36.91
C SER A 53 -19.91 4.29 -35.90
N GLY A 54 -19.94 3.13 -35.24
CA GLY A 54 -20.44 1.82 -35.64
C GLY A 54 -19.24 0.89 -35.71
N GLY A 55 -19.16 -0.13 -34.83
CA GLY A 55 -18.03 -1.07 -34.84
C GLY A 55 -18.03 -2.01 -33.64
N GLY A 56 -18.64 -3.19 -33.80
CA GLY A 56 -18.52 -4.30 -32.87
C GLY A 56 -17.16 -4.99 -32.98
N VAL A 57 -16.69 -5.53 -31.85
CA VAL A 57 -15.49 -6.38 -31.78
C VAL A 57 -15.90 -7.76 -31.26
N ALA A 58 -15.61 -8.76 -32.08
CA ALA A 58 -15.80 -10.18 -31.81
C ALA A 58 -14.70 -10.74 -30.87
N PRO A 59 -14.95 -11.84 -30.14
CA PRO A 59 -13.98 -12.47 -29.25
C PRO A 59 -13.00 -13.40 -29.98
N SER A 60 -11.75 -13.42 -29.52
CA SER A 60 -10.70 -14.33 -29.99
C SER A 60 -10.76 -15.69 -29.26
N PRO A 61 -10.53 -16.84 -29.94
CA PRO A 61 -10.47 -18.14 -29.30
C PRO A 61 -9.08 -18.42 -28.71
N PHE A 62 -9.07 -18.93 -27.48
CA PHE A 62 -7.91 -19.37 -26.72
C PHE A 62 -7.56 -20.81 -27.15
N TYR A 63 -6.46 -21.00 -27.87
CA TYR A 63 -5.93 -22.34 -28.17
C TYR A 63 -5.04 -22.82 -27.02
N GLY A 64 -5.38 -24.00 -26.49
CA GLY A 64 -4.63 -24.68 -25.45
C GLY A 64 -3.29 -25.22 -25.96
N GLN A 65 -2.27 -25.10 -25.12
CA GLN A 65 -0.97 -25.74 -25.31
C GLN A 65 -0.76 -26.71 -24.14
N THR A 66 -1.06 -27.98 -24.37
CA THR A 66 -0.69 -29.10 -23.50
C THR A 66 0.74 -29.53 -23.83
N GLY A 67 1.67 -29.26 -22.91
CA GLY A 67 3.05 -29.79 -22.97
C GLY A 67 3.21 -31.01 -22.05
N PRO A 68 3.98 -32.04 -22.44
CA PRO A 68 4.15 -33.27 -21.66
C PRO A 68 5.10 -33.10 -20.47
N ILE A 69 4.74 -33.77 -19.36
CA ILE A 69 5.53 -33.92 -18.14
C ILE A 69 6.58 -35.02 -18.39
N GLY A 70 7.85 -34.62 -18.53
CA GLY A 70 8.98 -35.55 -18.52
C GLY A 70 9.53 -35.72 -17.10
N SER A 71 9.24 -36.86 -16.47
CA SER A 71 9.92 -37.31 -15.25
C SER A 71 11.28 -37.92 -15.60
N ILE A 72 12.37 -37.32 -15.14
CA ILE A 72 13.71 -37.88 -15.23
C ILE A 72 14.09 -38.40 -13.84
N TYR A 73 14.06 -39.73 -13.67
CA TYR A 73 14.71 -40.41 -12.56
C TYR A 73 16.15 -40.75 -12.96
N PRO A 74 17.18 -40.32 -12.22
CA PRO A 74 18.50 -40.92 -12.37
C PRO A 74 18.61 -42.16 -11.48
N SER A 75 18.62 -43.36 -12.09
CA SER A 75 19.13 -44.58 -11.44
C SER A 75 20.65 -44.64 -11.64
N GLY A 76 21.39 -44.25 -10.60
CA GLY A 76 22.84 -44.45 -10.52
C GLY A 76 23.14 -45.83 -9.95
N SER A 77 23.70 -46.71 -10.76
CA SER A 77 24.22 -48.02 -10.38
C SER A 77 25.49 -47.89 -9.53
N THR A 78 25.49 -48.53 -8.37
CA THR A 78 26.66 -48.65 -7.51
C THR A 78 27.60 -49.73 -8.06
N SER A 79 28.75 -49.32 -8.59
CA SER A 79 29.86 -50.22 -8.96
C SER A 79 30.63 -50.61 -7.70
N TYR A 80 30.66 -51.91 -7.39
CA TYR A 80 31.58 -52.51 -6.42
C TYR A 80 32.85 -52.94 -7.16
N GLY A 81 33.97 -52.30 -6.88
CA GLY A 81 35.26 -52.67 -7.46
C GLY A 81 36.44 -52.13 -6.67
N GLN A 82 37.32 -53.06 -6.29
CA GLN A 82 38.71 -52.90 -5.84
C GLN A 82 38.97 -52.35 -4.43
N THR A 83 39.08 -53.28 -3.48
CA THR A 83 39.93 -53.17 -2.29
C THR A 83 41.41 -53.24 -2.70
N GLY A 84 42.01 -52.08 -2.97
CA GLY A 84 43.47 -51.92 -2.96
C GLY A 84 43.93 -51.45 -1.57
N SER A 85 44.79 -52.22 -0.91
CA SER A 85 45.42 -51.84 0.36
C SER A 85 46.47 -50.74 0.11
N ILE A 86 46.05 -49.49 0.27
CA ILE A 86 46.95 -48.33 0.25
C ILE A 86 47.43 -48.09 1.69
N ALA A 87 48.74 -48.01 1.88
CA ALA A 87 49.35 -47.72 3.18
C ALA A 87 48.81 -46.40 3.77
N PRO A 88 48.62 -46.29 5.10
CA PRO A 88 48.02 -45.11 5.72
C PRO A 88 48.94 -43.90 5.56
N ALA A 89 48.61 -43.04 4.59
CA ALA A 89 49.21 -41.72 4.48
C ALA A 89 48.84 -40.92 5.74
N LYS A 90 49.86 -40.39 6.42
CA LYS A 90 49.75 -39.54 7.61
C LYS A 90 48.88 -38.33 7.28
N VAL A 91 47.61 -38.38 7.66
CA VAL A 91 46.63 -37.31 7.39
C VAL A 91 47.12 -36.04 8.09
N PRO A 92 47.38 -34.95 7.37
CA PRO A 92 47.71 -33.68 7.99
C PRO A 92 46.52 -33.28 8.88
N SER A 93 46.78 -33.12 10.18
CA SER A 93 45.80 -32.64 11.13
C SER A 93 45.47 -31.19 10.78
N TYR A 94 44.44 -30.99 9.97
CA TYR A 94 43.90 -29.67 9.69
C TYR A 94 43.13 -29.22 10.91
N ALA A 95 43.65 -28.21 11.61
CA ALA A 95 42.89 -27.49 12.61
C ALA A 95 41.58 -27.01 11.96
N PRO A 96 40.40 -27.28 12.56
CA PRO A 96 39.13 -26.86 11.97
C PRO A 96 39.17 -25.34 11.74
N PRO A 97 38.75 -24.85 10.55
CA PRO A 97 38.76 -23.43 10.26
C PRO A 97 37.98 -22.68 11.34
N ALA A 98 38.58 -21.60 11.86
CA ALA A 98 37.97 -20.79 12.89
C ALA A 98 36.53 -20.42 12.47
N PRO A 99 35.53 -20.53 13.38
CA PRO A 99 34.14 -20.28 13.04
C PRO A 99 34.00 -18.89 12.41
N ALA A 100 33.46 -18.86 11.18
CA ALA A 100 33.28 -17.64 10.44
C ALA A 100 32.47 -16.63 11.26
N LYS A 101 32.96 -15.39 11.35
CA LYS A 101 32.24 -14.31 12.05
C LYS A 101 30.84 -14.18 11.41
N PRO A 102 29.76 -14.12 12.22
CA PRO A 102 28.41 -14.01 11.70
C PRO A 102 28.29 -12.80 10.76
N VAL A 103 27.95 -13.04 9.49
CA VAL A 103 27.69 -11.94 8.55
C VAL A 103 26.43 -11.21 9.05
N PRO A 104 26.49 -9.87 9.25
CA PRO A 104 25.31 -9.11 9.64
C PRO A 104 24.19 -9.32 8.62
N LYS A 105 23.03 -9.81 9.08
CA LYS A 105 21.87 -9.99 8.20
C LYS A 105 21.43 -8.62 7.68
N VAL A 106 21.59 -8.39 6.38
CA VAL A 106 21.12 -7.18 5.71
C VAL A 106 19.61 -7.05 5.89
N GLN A 107 19.16 -5.97 6.53
CA GLN A 107 17.75 -5.73 6.75
C GLN A 107 17.03 -5.38 5.46
N THR A 108 15.88 -6.02 5.20
CA THR A 108 15.01 -5.68 4.08
C THR A 108 14.38 -4.30 4.27
N PRO A 109 13.92 -3.61 3.20
CA PRO A 109 13.23 -2.34 3.33
C PRO A 109 12.07 -2.38 4.32
N ALA A 110 11.23 -3.42 4.26
CA ALA A 110 10.13 -3.62 5.20
C ALA A 110 10.60 -3.77 6.65
N GLN A 111 11.71 -4.48 6.90
CA GLN A 111 12.28 -4.61 8.24
C GLN A 111 12.77 -3.27 8.79
N LYS A 112 13.33 -2.40 7.94
CA LYS A 112 13.72 -1.04 8.34
C LYS A 112 12.52 -0.19 8.73
N VAL A 113 11.43 -0.22 7.95
CA VAL A 113 10.20 0.51 8.31
C VAL A 113 9.59 -0.04 9.60
N VAL A 114 9.54 -1.37 9.77
CA VAL A 114 9.03 -2.00 11.00
C VAL A 114 9.90 -1.62 12.22
N ALA A 115 11.23 -1.59 12.06
CA ALA A 115 12.13 -1.15 13.12
C ALA A 115 11.87 0.33 13.48
N TYR A 116 11.72 1.20 12.48
CA TYR A 116 11.36 2.61 12.68
C TYR A 116 10.04 2.78 13.43
N ILE A 117 8.98 2.06 13.04
CA ILE A 117 7.65 2.09 13.69
C ILE A 117 7.71 1.64 15.15
N ARG A 118 8.56 0.66 15.47
CA ARG A 118 8.65 0.07 16.81
C ARG A 118 9.57 0.83 17.76
N ASP A 119 10.40 1.74 17.24
CA ASP A 119 11.27 2.56 18.09
C ASP A 119 10.44 3.64 18.80
N PRO A 120 10.39 3.66 20.15
CA PRO A 120 9.67 4.68 20.90
C PRO A 120 10.09 6.12 20.58
N LYS A 121 11.31 6.34 20.07
CA LYS A 121 11.79 7.66 19.66
C LYS A 121 10.98 8.24 18.49
N HIS A 122 10.34 7.40 17.69
CA HIS A 122 9.51 7.80 16.55
C HIS A 122 8.02 7.76 16.87
N ALA A 123 7.63 7.68 18.15
CA ALA A 123 6.21 7.63 18.54
C ALA A 123 5.42 8.85 18.06
N ALA A 124 6.02 10.04 18.01
CA ALA A 124 5.37 11.25 17.49
C ALA A 124 5.22 11.23 15.95
N ASP A 125 6.03 10.45 15.24
CA ASP A 125 5.97 10.34 13.79
C ASP A 125 4.84 9.42 13.29
N ILE A 126 4.32 8.56 14.18
CA ILE A 126 3.31 7.55 13.86
C ILE A 126 1.95 7.82 14.51
N ASN A 127 1.87 8.70 15.52
CA ASN A 127 0.65 8.96 16.29
C ASN A 127 0.17 10.43 16.15
N PRO A 128 -1.12 10.68 15.92
CA PRO A 128 -2.19 9.71 15.69
C PRO A 128 -2.02 8.93 14.37
N ALA A 129 -2.38 7.65 14.33
CA ALA A 129 -2.25 6.83 13.11
C ALA A 129 -3.49 6.92 12.21
N CYS A 130 -3.30 6.92 10.89
CA CYS A 130 -4.39 6.90 9.91
C CYS A 130 -4.33 5.68 8.98
N PHE A 131 -5.43 4.93 8.97
CA PHE A 131 -5.68 3.77 8.11
C PHE A 131 -6.77 4.10 7.10
N TRP A 132 -6.74 3.46 5.93
CA TRP A 132 -7.78 3.64 4.92
C TRP A 132 -7.97 2.39 4.09
N SER A 133 -9.22 2.14 3.67
CA SER A 133 -9.53 1.00 2.81
C SER A 133 -10.87 1.18 2.09
N GLY A 134 -10.99 0.54 0.92
CA GLY A 134 -12.25 0.47 0.19
C GLY A 134 -12.62 1.72 -0.62
N GLN A 135 -13.83 1.68 -1.15
CA GLN A 135 -14.42 2.70 -2.00
C GLN A 135 -15.93 2.83 -1.74
N THR A 136 -16.51 3.95 -2.15
CA THR A 136 -17.96 4.18 -2.10
C THR A 136 -18.45 4.66 -3.47
N THR A 137 -19.58 4.12 -3.92
CA THR A 137 -20.32 4.68 -5.06
C THR A 137 -21.09 5.90 -4.56
N VAL A 138 -20.65 7.08 -4.99
CA VAL A 138 -21.26 8.36 -4.65
C VAL A 138 -22.27 8.74 -5.73
N THR A 139 -23.49 9.11 -5.33
CA THR A 139 -24.52 9.63 -6.22
C THR A 139 -24.68 11.13 -6.02
N THR A 140 -24.43 11.90 -7.07
CA THR A 140 -24.59 13.37 -7.07
C THR A 140 -25.68 13.77 -8.05
N ILE A 141 -26.40 14.85 -7.79
CA ILE A 141 -27.36 15.40 -8.74
C ILE A 141 -26.64 16.46 -9.58
N VAL A 142 -26.53 16.21 -10.88
CA VAL A 142 -25.97 17.15 -11.86
C VAL A 142 -27.04 17.41 -12.91
N ASN A 143 -27.45 18.66 -13.09
CA ASN A 143 -28.53 19.04 -14.02
C ASN A 143 -29.82 18.22 -13.82
N ASN A 144 -30.27 18.08 -12.56
CA ASN A 144 -31.42 17.27 -12.15
C ASN A 144 -31.35 15.78 -12.52
N LYS A 145 -30.16 15.26 -12.85
CA LYS A 145 -29.95 13.83 -13.14
C LYS A 145 -28.99 13.23 -12.11
N PRO A 146 -29.27 12.02 -11.59
CA PRO A 146 -28.34 11.32 -10.72
C PRO A 146 -27.13 10.83 -11.54
N VAL A 147 -25.94 11.24 -11.12
CA VAL A 147 -24.65 10.80 -11.66
C VAL A 147 -23.91 10.01 -10.59
N LYS A 148 -23.55 8.77 -10.91
CA LYS A 148 -22.75 7.91 -10.04
C LYS A 148 -21.26 8.11 -10.33
N SER A 149 -20.47 8.21 -9.28
CA SER A 149 -19.01 8.25 -9.33
C SER A 149 -18.43 7.35 -8.24
N THR A 150 -17.20 6.89 -8.40
CA THR A 150 -16.51 6.07 -7.39
C THR A 150 -15.52 6.94 -6.63
N LYS A 151 -15.68 7.03 -5.32
CA LYS A 151 -14.74 7.74 -4.43
C LYS A 151 -13.97 6.70 -3.60
N THR A 152 -12.65 6.71 -3.70
CA THR A 152 -11.78 5.81 -2.92
C THR A 152 -11.40 6.45 -1.59
N ALA A 153 -11.21 5.63 -0.55
CA ALA A 153 -10.72 6.12 0.74
C ALA A 153 -9.36 6.82 0.62
N GLN A 154 -8.50 6.33 -0.27
CA GLN A 154 -7.21 6.94 -0.56
C GLN A 154 -7.34 8.36 -1.13
N ALA A 155 -8.25 8.59 -2.08
CA ALA A 155 -8.45 9.92 -2.66
C ALA A 155 -9.01 10.91 -1.62
N ALA A 156 -9.84 10.42 -0.69
CA ALA A 156 -10.40 11.23 0.39
C ALA A 156 -9.43 11.46 1.56
N LEU A 157 -8.33 10.71 1.63
CA LEU A 157 -7.44 10.66 2.79
C LEU A 157 -6.81 12.02 3.11
N SER A 158 -6.31 12.76 2.11
CA SER A 158 -5.63 14.04 2.35
C SER A 158 -6.54 15.03 3.08
N ALA A 159 -7.80 15.17 2.64
CA ALA A 159 -8.79 16.02 3.32
C ALA A 159 -9.17 15.46 4.70
N PHE A 160 -9.32 14.14 4.82
CA PHE A 160 -9.67 13.49 6.08
C PHE A 160 -8.63 13.73 7.18
N LYS A 161 -7.34 13.75 6.83
CA LYS A 161 -6.23 13.91 7.78
C LYS A 161 -6.13 15.29 8.43
N GLY A 162 -6.84 16.29 7.91
CA GLY A 162 -6.81 17.65 8.44
C GLY A 162 -7.29 17.75 9.90
N PRO A 163 -7.22 18.96 10.49
CA PRO A 163 -7.72 19.21 11.85
C PRO A 163 -9.17 18.73 12.02
N PRO A 164 -9.53 18.11 13.16
CA PRO A 164 -8.72 17.94 14.37
C PRO A 164 -7.89 16.64 14.40
N ARG A 165 -7.90 15.83 13.33
CA ARG A 165 -7.32 14.48 13.33
C ARG A 165 -5.79 14.50 13.28
N ASN A 166 -5.22 15.32 12.39
CA ASN A 166 -3.78 15.53 12.23
C ASN A 166 -2.96 14.22 12.27
N CYS A 167 -3.50 13.16 11.66
CA CYS A 167 -2.94 11.81 11.76
C CYS A 167 -1.90 11.53 10.67
N HIS A 168 -1.07 10.50 10.86
CA HIS A 168 -0.01 10.09 9.95
C HIS A 168 -0.39 8.84 9.18
N SER A 169 -0.21 8.86 7.86
CA SER A 169 -0.49 7.70 7.01
C SER A 169 0.75 6.81 6.87
N LEU A 170 0.54 5.54 6.58
CA LEU A 170 1.63 4.59 6.40
C LEU A 170 2.63 5.03 5.31
N ALA A 171 2.15 5.65 4.23
CA ALA A 171 3.01 6.19 3.18
C ALA A 171 3.97 7.27 3.68
N GLU A 172 3.52 8.15 4.58
CA GLU A 172 4.38 9.19 5.18
C GLU A 172 5.43 8.57 6.11
N ILE A 173 5.03 7.57 6.89
CA ILE A 173 5.92 6.86 7.81
C ILE A 173 7.01 6.11 7.03
N VAL A 174 6.67 5.49 5.90
CA VAL A 174 7.65 4.85 5.01
C VAL A 174 8.68 5.87 4.53
N VAL A 175 8.24 7.05 4.09
CA VAL A 175 9.17 8.13 3.66
C VAL A 175 10.04 8.60 4.81
N LYS A 176 9.47 8.85 6.00
CA LYS A 176 10.23 9.28 7.20
C LYS A 176 11.27 8.25 7.65
N SER A 177 11.01 6.97 7.44
CA SER A 177 11.98 5.89 7.71
C SER A 177 13.13 5.80 6.68
N GLY A 178 13.19 6.72 5.72
CA GLY A 178 14.19 6.74 4.64
C GLY A 178 13.98 5.63 3.61
N GLN A 179 12.78 5.02 3.55
CA GLN A 179 12.44 4.00 2.57
C GLN A 179 11.53 4.56 1.47
N GLN A 180 11.58 3.93 0.30
CA GLN A 180 10.70 4.27 -0.83
C GLN A 180 9.53 3.29 -0.88
N ALA A 181 8.32 3.81 -1.03
CA ALA A 181 7.09 3.03 -1.17
C ALA A 181 7.16 1.98 -2.29
N SER A 182 7.83 2.30 -3.40
CA SER A 182 8.04 1.42 -4.56
C SER A 182 8.90 0.19 -4.26
N ARG A 183 9.63 0.16 -3.15
CA ARG A 183 10.48 -0.98 -2.74
C ARG A 183 9.73 -2.01 -1.87
N LEU A 184 8.46 -1.76 -1.58
CA LEU A 184 7.63 -2.62 -0.74
C LEU A 184 6.61 -3.33 -1.63
N ASN A 185 6.60 -4.66 -1.59
CA ASN A 185 5.56 -5.46 -2.24
C ASN A 185 4.31 -5.59 -1.34
N SER A 186 3.24 -6.20 -1.84
CA SER A 186 1.98 -6.36 -1.10
C SER A 186 2.16 -7.03 0.27
N THR A 187 3.05 -8.02 0.37
CA THR A 187 3.35 -8.72 1.64
C THR A 187 4.07 -7.80 2.62
N ASP A 188 5.02 -6.99 2.12
CA ASP A 188 5.71 -5.99 2.92
C ASP A 188 4.74 -4.94 3.46
N TRP A 189 3.84 -4.42 2.62
CA TRP A 189 2.82 -3.46 3.04
C TRP A 189 1.91 -4.00 4.13
N ARG A 190 1.44 -5.25 4.02
CA ARG A 190 0.67 -5.92 5.07
C ARG A 190 1.45 -6.01 6.38
N ARG A 191 2.73 -6.39 6.30
CA ARG A 191 3.61 -6.50 7.48
C ARG A 191 3.84 -5.14 8.14
N VAL A 192 4.14 -4.10 7.36
CA VAL A 192 4.38 -2.75 7.87
C VAL A 192 3.09 -2.15 8.44
N SER A 193 1.96 -2.34 7.77
CA SER A 193 0.66 -1.84 8.26
C SER A 193 0.24 -2.51 9.57
N LYS A 194 0.41 -3.84 9.67
CA LYS A 194 0.21 -4.57 10.93
C LYS A 194 1.11 -4.04 12.04
N ALA A 195 2.38 -3.77 11.74
CA ALA A 195 3.31 -3.21 12.73
C ALA A 195 2.88 -1.82 13.20
N LEU A 196 2.36 -0.97 12.30
CA LEU A 196 1.79 0.33 12.66
C LEU A 196 0.60 0.16 13.60
N ALA A 197 -0.36 -0.70 13.26
CA ALA A 197 -1.52 -0.99 14.11
C ALA A 197 -1.13 -1.48 15.52
N GLN A 198 -0.10 -2.33 15.62
CA GLN A 198 0.41 -2.84 16.88
C GLN A 198 1.17 -1.79 17.72
N SER A 199 1.77 -0.79 17.08
CA SER A 199 2.66 0.19 17.75
C SER A 199 1.97 1.54 17.99
N ALA A 200 0.84 1.78 17.32
CA ALA A 200 0.04 2.99 17.53
C ALA A 200 -0.38 3.15 19.00
N SER A 201 -0.59 4.40 19.41
CA SER A 201 -1.04 4.78 20.74
C SER A 201 -1.88 6.06 20.69
N GLY A 202 -2.66 6.32 21.74
CA GLY A 202 -3.54 7.48 21.80
C GLY A 202 -4.75 7.28 20.90
N LYS A 203 -4.78 7.97 19.75
CA LYS A 203 -5.89 7.86 18.77
C LYS A 203 -5.41 7.22 17.48
N ALA A 204 -6.24 6.35 16.92
CA ALA A 204 -6.12 5.90 15.53
C ALA A 204 -7.43 6.15 14.80
N TYR A 205 -7.32 6.53 13.53
CA TYR A 205 -8.45 6.82 12.68
C TYR A 205 -8.45 5.87 11.48
N ALA A 206 -9.61 5.33 11.14
CA ALA A 206 -9.80 4.55 9.94
C ALA A 206 -10.81 5.25 9.02
N LEU A 207 -10.41 5.52 7.78
CA LEU A 207 -11.29 6.03 6.73
C LEU A 207 -11.67 4.89 5.78
N LEU A 208 -12.93 4.52 5.78
CA LEU A 208 -13.43 3.39 5.03
C LEU A 208 -14.37 3.83 3.90
N GLY A 209 -14.37 3.09 2.81
CA GLY A 209 -15.51 3.10 1.87
C GLY A 209 -16.54 2.05 2.27
N GLN A 210 -17.76 2.19 1.76
CA GLN A 210 -18.86 1.23 1.97
C GLN A 210 -18.57 -0.15 1.33
N GLN A 211 -17.73 -0.17 0.30
CA GLN A 211 -17.30 -1.39 -0.37
C GLN A 211 -15.85 -1.68 -0.02
N ILE A 212 -15.64 -2.65 0.86
CA ILE A 212 -14.33 -3.16 1.25
C ILE A 212 -14.26 -4.63 0.88
N ARG A 213 -13.19 -5.06 0.22
CA ARG A 213 -12.97 -6.47 -0.09
C ARG A 213 -12.77 -7.26 1.22
N SER A 214 -13.33 -8.45 1.32
CA SER A 214 -13.24 -9.29 2.53
C SER A 214 -11.79 -9.66 2.90
N ASN A 215 -10.90 -9.74 1.90
CA ASN A 215 -9.47 -10.01 2.09
C ASN A 215 -8.60 -8.74 2.17
N ALA A 216 -9.21 -7.56 2.34
CA ALA A 216 -8.46 -6.32 2.50
C ALA A 216 -7.62 -6.35 3.79
N THR A 217 -6.44 -5.72 3.74
CA THR A 217 -5.51 -5.60 4.89
C THR A 217 -6.18 -5.03 6.13
N TRP A 218 -7.16 -4.13 5.94
CA TRP A 218 -8.01 -3.62 7.02
C TRP A 218 -8.63 -4.74 7.86
N PHE A 219 -9.28 -5.72 7.24
CA PHE A 219 -9.96 -6.80 7.96
C PHE A 219 -9.00 -7.90 8.41
N THR A 220 -7.97 -8.21 7.62
CA THR A 220 -7.10 -9.37 7.90
C THR A 220 -5.98 -9.06 8.89
N ASP A 221 -5.51 -7.81 8.95
CA ASP A 221 -4.28 -7.47 9.67
C ASP A 221 -4.46 -6.24 10.59
N GLU A 222 -4.99 -5.13 10.08
CA GLU A 222 -5.03 -3.85 10.79
C GLU A 222 -6.09 -3.81 11.90
N LYS A 223 -7.36 -4.05 11.57
CA LYS A 223 -8.48 -4.02 12.54
C LYS A 223 -8.25 -5.01 13.69
N PRO A 224 -7.88 -6.29 13.46
CA PRO A 224 -7.59 -7.21 14.56
C PRO A 224 -6.42 -6.75 15.43
N ALA A 225 -5.35 -6.21 14.83
CA ALA A 225 -4.20 -5.69 15.56
C ALA A 225 -4.54 -4.45 16.40
N LEU A 226 -5.38 -3.54 15.89
CA LEU A 226 -5.87 -2.37 16.62
C LEU A 226 -6.77 -2.78 17.80
N ILE A 227 -7.68 -3.73 17.60
CA ILE A 227 -8.54 -4.25 18.69
C ILE A 227 -7.72 -4.93 19.79
N ALA A 228 -6.66 -5.65 19.41
CA ALA A 228 -5.72 -6.25 20.35
C ALA A 228 -4.87 -5.20 21.08
N ASN A 229 -4.58 -4.07 20.43
CA ASN A 229 -3.78 -2.99 20.99
C ASN A 229 -4.60 -2.06 21.90
N LYS A 230 -4.56 -2.33 23.21
CA LYS A 230 -5.30 -1.57 24.24
C LYS A 230 -4.81 -0.13 24.47
N LYS A 231 -3.74 0.30 23.80
CA LYS A 231 -3.18 1.66 23.92
C LYS A 231 -3.85 2.66 22.98
N VAL A 232 -4.76 2.20 22.13
CA VAL A 232 -5.37 2.98 21.04
C VAL A 232 -6.88 3.09 21.24
N ALA A 233 -7.39 4.32 21.15
CA ALA A 233 -8.79 4.60 20.89
C ALA A 233 -8.99 4.68 19.36
N LEU A 234 -9.66 3.68 18.80
CA LEU A 234 -9.97 3.63 17.36
C LEU A 234 -11.26 4.40 17.06
N GLU A 235 -11.19 5.32 16.10
CA GLU A 235 -12.36 5.93 15.48
C GLU A 235 -12.49 5.50 14.03
N VAL A 236 -13.62 4.91 13.68
CA VAL A 236 -13.92 4.52 12.30
C VAL A 236 -14.83 5.56 11.67
N TRP A 237 -14.48 5.97 10.46
CA TRP A 237 -15.20 6.92 9.64
C TRP A 237 -15.45 6.30 8.28
N GLU A 238 -16.62 6.55 7.71
CA GLU A 238 -17.03 5.97 6.43
C GLU A 238 -17.45 7.05 5.45
N ILE A 239 -17.01 6.90 4.20
CA ILE A 239 -17.46 7.70 3.06
C ILE A 239 -18.88 7.26 2.71
N GLN A 240 -19.83 8.18 2.86
CA GLN A 240 -21.25 7.97 2.57
C GLN A 240 -21.55 8.08 1.07
N SER A 241 -22.75 7.65 0.68
CA SER A 241 -23.20 7.64 -0.72
C SER A 241 -23.45 9.03 -1.31
N ASP A 242 -23.52 10.07 -0.49
CA ASP A 242 -23.52 11.48 -0.89
C ASP A 242 -22.08 12.06 -1.00
N GLY A 243 -21.07 11.26 -0.66
CA GLY A 243 -19.65 11.64 -0.68
C GLY A 243 -19.16 12.33 0.59
N SER A 244 -20.04 12.56 1.57
CA SER A 244 -19.68 13.04 2.91
C SER A 244 -18.93 11.95 3.69
N VAL A 245 -18.32 12.33 4.81
CA VAL A 245 -17.57 11.42 5.67
C VAL A 245 -18.17 11.51 7.07
N ALA A 246 -18.68 10.38 7.58
CA ALA A 246 -19.37 10.31 8.87
C ALA A 246 -18.69 9.29 9.79
N LYS A 247 -18.72 9.54 11.10
CA LYS A 247 -18.21 8.60 12.10
C LYS A 247 -19.18 7.42 12.21
N VAL A 248 -18.66 6.21 12.25
CA VAL A 248 -19.44 4.96 12.39
C VAL A 248 -18.96 4.16 13.60
N ALA A 249 -19.79 3.25 14.08
CA ALA A 249 -19.39 2.31 15.13
C ALA A 249 -18.25 1.40 14.62
N ALA A 250 -17.24 1.18 15.47
CA ALA A 250 -16.04 0.40 15.14
C ALA A 250 -16.29 -1.12 15.14
#